data_AF-A0AAW9NLQ4-F1
#
_entry.id   AF-A0AAW9NLQ4-F1
#
_cell.length_a   1.000
_cell.length_b   1.000
_cell.length_c   1.000
_cell.angle_alpha   90.00
_cell.angle_beta   90.00
_cell.angle_gamma   90.00
#
_symmetry.space_group_name_H-M   'P 1'
#
loop_
_entity.id
_entity.type
_entity.pdbx_description
1 polymer ?
#
loop_
_entity_poly.entity_id
_entity_poly.type
_entity_poly.pdbx_seq_one_letter_code
_entity_poly.pdbx_strand_id
1 'polypeptide(L)'
;MKTQWTLLIGLVFAIIIAVFAVVNVDQVPVNYIFGEAHWPLILVILGSALIGAVISASFVFFNLFSKTRHIKHLTKDLEQRDRQMERLEQDLQQRDYQINRLEQDLNVKIQQQAQLPNKEQEIVQVEEQQ
;
A
#
# COMPACT_ATOMS: atom_id res chain seq x y z
N MET A 1 20.81 -17.38 -9.64
CA MET A 1 21.22 -18.68 -9.05
C MET A 1 20.04 -19.60 -8.72
N LYS A 2 19.05 -19.19 -7.89
CA LYS A 2 17.97 -20.07 -7.40
C LYS A 2 17.10 -20.70 -8.50
N THR A 3 16.74 -19.93 -9.52
CA THR A 3 15.89 -20.41 -10.63
C THR A 3 16.56 -21.49 -11.49
N GLN A 4 17.89 -21.44 -11.66
CA GLN A 4 18.64 -22.46 -12.40
C GLN A 4 18.66 -23.80 -11.63
N TRP A 5 18.80 -23.73 -10.30
CA TRP A 5 18.70 -24.91 -9.44
C TRP A 5 17.29 -25.52 -9.46
N THR A 6 16.24 -24.69 -9.47
CA THR A 6 14.86 -25.17 -9.62
C THR A 6 14.64 -25.89 -10.96
N LEU A 7 15.18 -25.36 -12.06
CA LEU A 7 15.09 -26.02 -13.36
C LEU A 7 15.83 -27.36 -13.39
N LEU A 8 17.04 -27.42 -12.82
CA LEU A 8 17.82 -28.66 -12.74
C LEU A 8 17.10 -29.73 -11.92
N ILE A 9 16.59 -29.37 -10.73
CA ILE A 9 15.82 -30.28 -9.87
C ILE A 9 14.54 -30.74 -10.58
N GLY A 10 13.85 -29.82 -11.26
CA GLY A 10 12.65 -30.14 -12.03
C GLY A 10 12.93 -31.11 -13.17
N LEU A 11 14.07 -30.95 -13.86
CA LEU A 11 14.49 -31.86 -14.93
C LEU A 11 14.79 -33.27 -14.39
N VAL A 12 15.52 -33.36 -13.28
CA VAL A 12 15.79 -34.65 -12.61
C VAL A 12 14.47 -35.32 -12.20
N PHE A 13 13.53 -34.57 -11.62
CA PHE A 13 12.20 -35.08 -11.29
C PHE A 13 11.42 -35.56 -12.52
N ALA A 14 11.47 -34.81 -13.62
CA ALA A 14 10.79 -35.19 -14.86
C ALA A 14 11.32 -36.50 -15.42
N ILE A 15 12.64 -36.73 -15.36
CA ILE A 15 13.26 -38.01 -15.75
C ILE A 15 12.78 -39.15 -14.85
N ILE A 16 12.73 -38.94 -13.52
CA ILE A 16 12.23 -39.94 -12.57
C ILE A 16 10.77 -40.29 -12.86
N ILE A 17 9.92 -39.29 -13.09
CA ILE A 17 8.51 -39.49 -13.43
C ILE A 17 8.38 -40.23 -14.77
N ALA A 18 9.19 -39.91 -15.76
CA ALA A 18 9.17 -40.57 -17.07
C ALA A 18 9.55 -42.06 -16.95
N VAL A 19 10.61 -42.39 -16.19
CA VAL A 19 10.98 -43.79 -15.92
C VAL A 19 9.85 -44.51 -15.19
N PHE A 20 9.26 -43.87 -14.18
CA PHE A 20 8.13 -44.44 -13.45
C PHE A 20 6.91 -44.70 -14.37
N ALA A 21 6.63 -43.78 -15.30
CA ALA A 21 5.56 -43.91 -16.26
C ALA A 21 5.75 -45.08 -17.24
N VAL A 22 7.00 -45.32 -17.69
CA VAL A 22 7.32 -46.44 -18.58
C VAL A 22 7.20 -47.78 -17.84
N VAL A 23 7.71 -47.86 -16.62
CA VAL A 23 7.69 -49.10 -15.82
C VAL A 23 6.29 -49.46 -15.32
N ASN A 24 5.43 -48.46 -15.09
CA ASN A 24 4.07 -48.65 -14.54
C ASN A 24 3.00 -48.34 -15.58
N VAL A 25 3.24 -48.70 -16.84
CA VAL A 25 2.26 -48.58 -17.94
C VAL A 25 1.19 -49.68 -17.91
N ASP A 26 1.29 -50.59 -16.93
CA ASP A 26 0.32 -51.65 -16.71
C ASP A 26 -1.09 -51.10 -16.52
N GLN A 27 -2.02 -51.74 -17.22
CA GLN A 27 -3.43 -51.35 -17.25
C GLN A 27 -4.10 -51.80 -15.94
N VAL A 28 -4.64 -50.84 -15.20
CA VAL A 28 -5.39 -51.09 -13.96
C VAL A 28 -6.86 -50.77 -14.19
N PRO A 29 -7.80 -51.62 -13.76
CA PRO A 29 -9.22 -51.31 -13.83
C PRO A 29 -9.55 -50.14 -12.90
N VAL A 30 -10.17 -49.10 -13.46
CA VAL A 30 -10.64 -47.93 -12.72
C VAL A 30 -12.15 -47.87 -12.84
N ASN A 31 -12.83 -47.95 -11.70
CA ASN A 31 -14.27 -47.75 -11.61
C ASN A 31 -14.56 -46.28 -11.26
N TYR A 32 -15.17 -45.55 -12.19
CA TYR A 32 -15.49 -44.12 -12.06
C TYR A 32 -16.99 -43.88 -11.86
N ILE A 33 -17.64 -44.75 -11.09
CA ILE A 33 -19.05 -44.68 -10.63
C ILE A 33 -20.07 -45.10 -11.69
N PHE A 34 -19.86 -44.79 -12.97
CA PHE A 34 -20.80 -45.11 -14.07
C PHE A 34 -20.26 -46.11 -15.10
N GLY A 35 -19.11 -46.73 -14.81
CA GLY A 35 -18.47 -47.68 -15.70
C GLY A 35 -17.07 -48.04 -15.22
N GLU A 36 -16.46 -48.99 -15.94
CA GLU A 36 -15.10 -49.44 -15.70
C GLU A 36 -14.26 -49.22 -16.96
N ALA A 37 -13.06 -48.68 -16.80
CA ALA A 37 -12.11 -48.54 -17.88
C ALA A 37 -10.71 -48.95 -17.41
N HIS A 38 -9.94 -49.52 -18.32
CA HIS A 38 -8.57 -49.94 -18.05
C HIS A 38 -7.64 -48.85 -18.55
N TRP A 39 -6.96 -48.19 -17.61
CA TRP A 39 -6.00 -47.12 -17.89
C TRP A 39 -4.69 -47.43 -17.18
N PRO A 40 -3.53 -47.01 -17.73
CA PRO A 40 -2.26 -47.06 -17.02
C PRO A 40 -2.35 -46.32 -15.68
N LEU A 41 -1.86 -46.93 -14.60
CA LEU A 41 -1.92 -46.38 -13.24
C LEU A 41 -1.36 -44.94 -13.16
N ILE A 42 -0.28 -44.68 -13.89
CA ILE A 42 0.36 -43.36 -13.92
C ILE A 42 -0.57 -42.25 -14.45
N LEU A 43 -1.42 -42.54 -15.44
CA LEU A 43 -2.35 -41.55 -15.99
C LEU A 43 -3.40 -41.14 -14.95
N VAL A 44 -3.84 -42.09 -14.13
CA VAL A 44 -4.80 -41.86 -13.04
C VAL A 44 -4.17 -40.99 -11.94
N ILE A 45 -2.92 -41.29 -11.57
CA ILE A 45 -2.17 -40.52 -10.57
C ILE A 45 -1.90 -39.10 -11.08
N LEU A 46 -1.39 -38.95 -12.30
CA LEU A 46 -1.13 -37.63 -12.88
C LEU A 46 -2.41 -36.83 -13.08
N GLY A 47 -3.49 -37.46 -13.53
CA GLY A 47 -4.79 -36.82 -13.68
C GLY A 47 -5.36 -36.31 -12.36
N SER A 48 -5.34 -37.15 -11.31
CA SER A 48 -5.82 -36.74 -9.99
C SER A 48 -4.96 -35.65 -9.36
N ALA A 49 -3.63 -35.75 -9.47
CA ALA A 49 -2.70 -34.71 -9.01
C ALA A 49 -2.90 -33.39 -9.77
N LEU A 50 -3.12 -33.45 -11.09
CA LEU A 50 -3.39 -32.27 -11.91
C LEU A 50 -4.70 -31.59 -11.51
N ILE A 51 -5.78 -32.34 -11.31
CA ILE A 51 -7.05 -31.80 -10.81
C ILE A 51 -6.85 -31.15 -9.43
N GLY A 52 -6.15 -31.83 -8.52
CA GLY A 52 -5.80 -31.27 -7.21
C GLY A 52 -5.03 -29.96 -7.32
N ALA A 53 -4.03 -29.90 -8.20
CA ALA A 53 -3.24 -28.69 -8.43
C ALA A 53 -4.08 -27.54 -9.00
N VAL A 54 -5.01 -27.83 -9.93
CA VAL A 54 -5.94 -26.83 -10.49
C VAL A 54 -6.86 -26.28 -9.39
N ILE A 55 -7.40 -27.14 -8.53
CA ILE A 55 -8.24 -26.73 -7.39
C ILE A 55 -7.42 -25.85 -6.44
N SER A 56 -6.23 -26.30 -6.01
CA SER A 56 -5.35 -25.54 -5.13
C SER A 56 -4.95 -24.19 -5.72
N ALA A 57 -4.57 -24.14 -7.00
CA ALA A 57 -4.24 -22.90 -7.71
C ALA A 57 -5.44 -21.94 -7.77
N SER A 58 -6.64 -22.47 -7.97
CA SER A 58 -7.87 -21.68 -7.97
C SER A 58 -8.13 -21.03 -6.60
N PHE A 59 -7.94 -21.76 -5.50
CA PHE A 59 -8.03 -21.22 -4.14
C PHE A 59 -6.99 -20.13 -3.88
N VAL A 60 -5.74 -20.35 -4.29
CA VAL A 60 -4.67 -19.35 -4.17
C VAL A 60 -5.00 -18.09 -4.95
N PHE A 61 -5.46 -18.24 -6.19
CA PHE A 61 -5.82 -17.12 -7.06
C PHE A 61 -6.99 -16.31 -6.47
N PHE A 62 -8.02 -16.99 -5.96
CA PHE A 62 -9.17 -16.33 -5.34
C PHE A 62 -8.75 -15.50 -4.12
N ASN A 63 -7.90 -16.07 -3.26
CA ASN A 63 -7.36 -15.37 -2.10
C ASN A 63 -6.45 -14.21 -2.49
N LEU A 64 -5.63 -14.38 -3.52
CA LEU A 64 -4.75 -13.32 -4.03
C LEU A 64 -5.56 -12.14 -4.55
N PHE A 65 -6.65 -12.39 -5.29
CA PHE A 65 -7.51 -11.34 -5.83
C PHE A 65 -8.12 -10.46 -4.75
N SER A 66 -8.64 -11.07 -3.67
CA SER A 66 -9.16 -10.31 -2.52
C SER A 66 -8.05 -9.48 -1.86
N LYS A 67 -6.87 -10.09 -1.63
CA LYS A 67 -5.72 -9.40 -1.03
C LYS A 67 -5.26 -8.20 -1.88
N THR A 68 -5.18 -8.33 -3.20
CA THR A 68 -4.80 -7.23 -4.09
C THR A 68 -5.80 -6.07 -4.03
N ARG A 69 -7.11 -6.35 -3.90
CA ARG A 69 -8.11 -5.30 -3.70
C ARG A 69 -7.91 -4.55 -2.38
N HIS A 70 -7.67 -5.26 -1.29
CA HIS A 70 -7.42 -4.64 0.02
C HIS A 70 -6.15 -3.78 0.00
N ILE A 71 -5.07 -4.27 -0.62
CA ILE A 71 -3.84 -3.48 -0.79
C ILE A 71 -4.15 -2.20 -1.57
N LYS A 72 -4.87 -2.29 -2.69
CA LYS A 72 -5.22 -1.11 -3.49
C LYS A 72 -6.08 -0.10 -2.72
N HIS A 73 -7.02 -0.57 -1.89
CA HIS A 73 -7.81 0.31 -1.04
C HIS A 73 -6.93 1.00 -0.01
N LEU A 74 -6.09 0.24 0.69
CA LEU A 74 -5.23 0.76 1.74
C LEU A 74 -4.19 1.74 1.19
N THR A 75 -3.63 1.48 0.01
CA THR A 75 -2.73 2.41 -0.68
C THR A 75 -3.43 3.73 -1.00
N LYS A 76 -4.69 3.70 -1.46
CA LYS A 76 -5.45 4.93 -1.72
C LYS A 76 -5.75 5.71 -0.45
N ASP A 77 -6.06 5.02 0.65
CA ASP A 77 -6.30 5.67 1.94
C ASP A 77 -5.03 6.36 2.44
N LEU A 78 -3.87 5.72 2.31
CA LEU A 78 -2.56 6.31 2.64
C LEU A 78 -2.30 7.56 1.80
N GLU A 79 -2.43 7.48 0.48
CA GLU A 79 -2.25 8.65 -0.40
C GLU A 79 -3.21 9.80 -0.05
N GLN A 80 -4.45 9.49 0.35
CA GLN A 80 -5.38 10.52 0.78
C GLN A 80 -4.97 11.16 2.10
N ARG A 81 -4.46 10.37 3.05
CA ARG A 81 -3.96 10.87 4.33
C ARG A 81 -2.71 11.73 4.17
N ASP A 82 -1.79 11.33 3.29
CA ASP A 82 -0.59 12.11 2.97
C ASP A 82 -0.98 13.48 2.39
N ARG A 83 -1.95 13.52 1.45
CA ARG A 83 -2.48 14.79 0.93
C ARG A 83 -3.17 15.64 2.00
N GLN A 84 -3.82 15.02 2.99
CA GLN A 84 -4.43 15.75 4.10
C GLN A 84 -3.37 16.37 5.02
N MET A 85 -2.29 15.63 5.30
CA MET A 85 -1.15 16.16 6.05
C MET A 85 -0.52 17.35 5.33
N GLU A 86 -0.25 17.23 4.03
CA GLU A 86 0.34 18.33 3.24
C GLU A 86 -0.53 19.60 3.27
N ARG A 87 -1.86 19.47 3.14
CA ARG A 87 -2.78 20.61 3.26
C ARG A 87 -2.79 21.22 4.65
N LEU A 88 -2.72 20.39 5.69
CA LEU A 88 -2.71 20.86 7.07
C LEU A 88 -1.41 21.62 7.36
N GLU A 89 -0.27 21.14 6.89
CA GLU A 89 1.01 21.84 6.97
C GLU A 89 0.96 23.20 6.26
N GLN A 90 0.34 23.27 5.08
CA GLN A 90 0.13 24.54 4.37
C GLN A 90 -0.77 25.52 5.15
N ASP A 91 -1.86 25.05 5.75
CA ASP A 91 -2.74 25.90 6.59
C ASP A 91 -2.00 26.42 7.82
N LEU A 92 -1.18 25.57 8.46
CA LEU A 92 -0.33 25.99 9.58
C LEU A 92 0.67 27.07 9.16
N GLN A 93 1.37 26.89 8.04
CA GLN A 93 2.28 27.91 7.51
C GLN A 93 1.58 29.24 7.19
N GLN A 94 0.37 29.18 6.61
CA GLN A 94 -0.42 30.38 6.35
C GLN A 94 -0.83 31.09 7.64
N ARG A 95 -1.22 30.35 8.67
CA ARG A 95 -1.57 30.92 9.98
C ARG A 95 -0.36 31.57 10.64
N ASP A 96 0.81 30.94 10.61
CA ASP A 96 2.05 31.53 11.14
C ASP A 96 2.40 32.84 10.42
N TYR A 97 2.24 32.87 9.09
CA TYR A 97 2.42 34.11 8.33
C TYR A 97 1.42 35.20 8.77
N GLN A 98 0.14 34.85 8.96
CA GLN A 98 -0.87 35.80 9.43
C GLN A 98 -0.57 36.33 10.84
N ILE A 99 -0.14 35.47 11.76
CA ILE A 99 0.26 35.86 13.12
C ILE A 99 1.42 36.84 13.06
N ASN A 100 2.49 36.50 12.34
CA ASN A 100 3.66 37.38 12.19
C ASN A 100 3.29 38.74 11.59
N ARG A 101 2.40 38.77 10.59
CA ARG A 101 1.91 40.02 10.01
C ARG A 101 1.10 40.85 11.02
N LEU A 102 0.18 40.21 11.74
CA LEU A 102 -0.62 40.88 12.77
C LEU A 102 0.27 41.44 13.88
N GLU A 103 1.31 40.72 14.30
CA GLU A 103 2.30 41.19 15.28
C GLU A 103 3.07 42.42 14.77
N GLN A 104 3.49 42.42 13.49
CA GLN A 104 4.09 43.60 12.87
C GLN A 104 3.14 44.80 12.88
N ASP A 105 1.90 44.61 12.43
CA ASP A 105 0.88 45.64 12.41
C ASP A 105 0.60 46.18 13.83
N LEU A 106 0.58 45.29 14.84
CA LEU A 106 0.41 45.67 16.24
C LEU A 106 1.59 46.52 16.74
N ASN A 107 2.83 46.10 16.46
CA ASN A 107 4.04 46.81 16.87
C ASN A 107 4.14 48.20 16.25
N VAL A 108 3.77 48.35 14.98
CA VAL A 108 3.70 49.66 14.31
C VAL A 108 2.69 50.57 15.00
N LYS A 109 1.50 50.07 15.34
CA LYS A 109 0.48 50.84 16.05
C LYS A 109 0.92 51.25 17.46
N ILE A 110 1.60 50.35 18.18
CA ILE A 110 2.16 50.65 19.52
C ILE A 110 3.21 51.76 19.43
N GLN A 111 4.09 51.73 18.43
CA GLN A 111 5.08 52.80 18.23
C GLN A 111 4.43 54.15 17.89
N GLN A 112 3.35 54.16 17.11
CA GLN A 112 2.59 55.38 16.82
C GLN A 112 1.92 55.97 18.07
N GLN A 113 1.38 55.13 18.96
CA GLN A 113 0.79 55.57 20.22
C GLN A 113 1.83 56.03 21.26
N ALA A 114 3.01 55.40 21.30
CA ALA A 114 4.09 55.80 22.19
C ALA A 114 4.70 57.18 21.85
N GLN A 115 4.47 57.69 20.64
CA GLN A 115 4.89 59.03 20.22
C GLN A 115 3.87 60.13 20.57
N LEU A 116 2.71 59.80 21.16
CA LEU A 116 1.62 60.75 21.41
C LEU A 116 1.52 61.47 22.79
N PRO A 117 2.41 61.34 23.81
CA PRO A 117 2.27 62.13 25.03
C PRO A 117 3.22 63.34 25.11
N ASN A 118 3.71 63.92 24.00
CA ASN A 118 4.50 65.16 24.07
C ASN A 118 3.72 66.42 23.66
N LYS A 119 2.46 66.29 23.21
CA LYS A 119 1.60 67.46 22.94
C LYS A 119 0.89 68.01 24.17
N GLU A 120 0.74 67.25 25.25
CA GLU A 120 0.16 67.78 26.50
C GLU A 120 1.17 68.59 27.32
N GLN A 121 2.48 68.33 27.20
CA GLN A 121 3.52 69.12 27.88
C GLN A 121 3.77 70.49 27.24
N GLU A 122 3.51 70.63 25.93
CA GLU A 122 3.64 71.90 25.22
C GLU A 122 2.49 72.87 25.55
N ILE A 123 1.32 72.36 25.96
CA ILE A 123 0.14 73.20 26.29
C ILE A 123 0.29 73.80 27.70
N VAL A 124 0.86 73.07 28.66
CA VAL A 124 1.05 73.54 30.04
C VAL A 124 2.12 74.65 30.14
N GLN A 125 3.17 74.60 29.32
CA GLN A 125 4.20 75.65 29.31
C GLN A 125 3.75 76.97 28.65
N VAL A 126 2.77 76.92 27.75
CA VAL A 126 2.18 78.11 27.12
C VAL A 126 1.16 78.77 28.05
N GLU A 127 0.53 78.00 28.94
CA GLU A 127 -0.46 78.50 29.91
C GLU A 127 0.17 79.11 31.18
N GLU A 128 1.40 78.72 31.55
CA GLU A 128 2.16 79.34 32.66
C GLU A 128 2.85 80.67 32.31
N GLN A 129 2.86 81.08 31.03
CA GLN A 129 3.47 82.34 30.57
C GLN A 129 2.46 83.46 30.27
N GLN A 130 1.19 83.32 30.67
CA GLN A 130 0.17 84.38 30.58
C GLN A 130 -0.32 84.86 31.94
#